data_AF-A0A1V4MAR3-F1
#
_entry.id   AF-A0A1V4MAR3-F1
#
_cell.length_a   1.000
_cell.length_b   1.000
_cell.length_c   1.000
_cell.angle_alpha   90.00
_cell.angle_beta   90.00
_cell.angle_gamma   90.00
#
_symmetry.space_group_name_H-M   'P 1'
#
loop_
_entity.id
_entity.type
_entity.pdbx_description
1 polymer ?
#
loop_
_entity_poly.entity_id
_entity_poly.type
_entity_poly.pdbx_seq_one_letter_code
_entity_poly.pdbx_strand_id
1 'polypeptide(L)'
;MLSFGSLRKATEKGFTLIEVVVTLTLLGLVLTALYSFYFFGLQSWQRGIDQTEMQQSARIAMDTMIRELQKAEEFSLHKDNSEIRFHVPGDSRTMRFRLLNDELVWESYPSGSIGYFHNKVALGIKELSFTNQGNLINLTLTAGTGEVSVRLSSSIRPRNTYSYP
;
A
#
# COMPACT_ATOMS: atom_id res chain seq x y z
N MET A 1 38.93 -72.66 35.67
CA MET A 1 38.59 -71.78 36.81
C MET A 1 37.88 -70.56 36.23
N LEU A 2 36.55 -70.51 36.28
CA LEU A 2 35.73 -69.46 35.66
C LEU A 2 35.40 -68.39 36.71
N SER A 3 35.83 -67.16 36.44
CA SER A 3 35.51 -65.98 37.25
C SER A 3 34.18 -65.39 36.79
N PHE A 4 33.13 -65.53 37.60
CA PHE A 4 31.86 -64.84 37.39
C PHE A 4 32.03 -63.37 37.80
N GLY A 5 32.18 -62.48 36.83
CA GLY A 5 32.04 -61.04 37.05
C GLY A 5 30.60 -60.72 37.42
N SER A 6 30.38 -60.11 38.59
CA SER A 6 29.05 -59.69 39.01
C SER A 6 28.61 -58.49 38.16
N LEU A 7 27.61 -58.72 37.31
CA LEU A 7 26.88 -57.65 36.64
C LEU A 7 26.07 -56.90 37.70
N ARG A 8 26.58 -55.76 38.17
CA ARG A 8 25.78 -54.83 38.98
C ARG A 8 24.64 -54.34 38.09
N LYS A 9 23.40 -54.78 38.37
CA LYS A 9 22.20 -54.18 37.81
C LYS A 9 22.20 -52.70 38.21
N ALA A 10 22.33 -51.81 37.23
CA ALA A 10 22.06 -50.40 37.45
C ALA A 10 20.57 -50.26 37.76
N THR A 11 20.24 -49.79 38.96
CA THR A 11 18.86 -49.50 39.34
C THR A 11 18.41 -48.28 38.53
N GLU A 12 17.51 -48.48 37.57
CA GLU A 12 16.93 -47.35 36.85
C GLU A 12 16.04 -46.55 37.80
N LYS A 13 16.40 -45.28 38.02
CA LYS A 13 15.61 -44.35 38.83
C LYS A 13 14.47 -43.81 37.95
N GLY A 14 13.23 -44.01 38.37
CA GLY A 14 12.06 -43.38 37.76
C GLY A 14 11.97 -41.89 38.09
N PHE A 15 11.25 -41.14 37.26
CA PHE A 15 10.95 -39.73 37.49
C PHE A 15 10.04 -39.54 38.71
N THR A 16 10.29 -38.48 39.47
CA THR A 16 9.39 -38.09 40.57
C THR A 16 8.19 -37.31 40.02
N LEU A 17 7.05 -37.37 40.72
CA LEU A 17 5.84 -36.62 40.30
C LEU A 17 6.11 -35.11 40.21
N ILE A 18 6.88 -34.56 41.15
CA ILE A 18 7.22 -33.13 41.18
C ILE A 18 8.07 -32.73 39.97
N GLU A 19 8.98 -33.59 39.52
CA GLU A 19 9.82 -33.34 38.35
C GLU A 19 8.98 -33.25 37.07
N VAL A 20 7.97 -34.11 36.93
CA VAL A 20 7.03 -34.05 35.80
C VAL A 20 6.20 -32.76 35.84
N VAL A 21 5.69 -32.37 37.02
CA VAL A 21 4.90 -31.13 37.15
C VAL A 21 5.74 -29.88 36.84
N VAL A 22 6.97 -29.79 37.37
CA VAL A 22 7.86 -28.65 37.12
C VAL A 22 8.27 -28.59 35.65
N THR A 23 8.62 -29.72 35.03
CA THR A 23 8.98 -29.76 33.60
C THR A 23 7.82 -29.36 32.70
N LEU A 24 6.61 -29.84 32.95
CA LEU A 24 5.42 -29.42 32.21
C LEU A 24 5.11 -27.93 32.39
N THR A 25 5.32 -27.40 33.60
CA THR A 25 5.10 -25.96 33.88
C THR A 25 6.09 -25.11 33.09
N LEU A 26 7.38 -25.47 33.11
CA LEU A 26 8.42 -24.78 32.34
C LEU A 26 8.17 -24.90 30.84
N LEU A 27 7.77 -26.09 30.36
CA LEU A 27 7.42 -26.29 28.96
C LEU A 27 6.25 -25.41 28.55
N GLY A 28 5.21 -25.31 29.38
CA GLY A 28 4.08 -24.41 29.15
C GLY A 28 4.53 -22.97 28.98
N LEU A 29 5.40 -22.46 29.88
CA LEU A 29 5.94 -21.11 29.78
C LEU A 29 6.72 -20.87 28.48
N VAL A 30 7.57 -21.83 28.09
CA VAL A 30 8.34 -21.76 26.84
C VAL A 30 7.41 -21.73 25.63
N LEU A 31 6.40 -22.61 25.59
CA LEU A 31 5.44 -22.67 24.50
C LEU A 31 4.62 -21.38 24.39
N THR A 32 4.19 -20.80 25.51
CA THR A 32 3.49 -19.51 25.52
C THR A 32 4.36 -18.40 24.93
N ALA A 33 5.63 -18.30 25.35
CA ALA A 33 6.55 -17.30 24.82
C ALA A 33 6.77 -17.45 23.31
N LEU A 34 6.97 -18.70 22.84
CA LEU A 34 7.12 -19.00 21.41
C LEU A 34 5.87 -18.64 20.62
N TYR A 35 4.69 -18.97 21.14
CA TYR A 35 3.42 -18.68 20.50
C TYR A 35 3.17 -17.17 20.38
N SER A 36 3.46 -16.40 21.44
CA SER A 36 3.37 -14.94 21.41
C SER A 36 4.30 -14.34 20.35
N PHE A 37 5.54 -14.82 20.26
CA PHE A 37 6.48 -14.35 19.24
C PHE A 37 6.02 -14.69 17.82
N TYR A 38 5.52 -15.91 17.62
CA TYR A 38 4.98 -16.34 16.33
C TYR A 38 3.79 -15.50 15.89
N PHE A 39 2.81 -15.29 16.79
CA PHE A 39 1.63 -14.48 16.50
C PHE A 39 2.00 -13.02 16.19
N PHE A 40 2.92 -12.45 16.98
CA PHE A 40 3.44 -11.11 16.72
C PHE A 40 4.13 -11.01 15.35
N GLY A 41 4.94 -12.01 14.99
CA GLY A 41 5.60 -12.08 13.69
C GLY A 41 4.62 -12.09 12.53
N LEU A 42 3.56 -12.91 12.61
CA LEU A 42 2.51 -12.95 11.59
C LEU A 42 1.79 -11.60 11.45
N GLN A 43 1.43 -10.96 12.57
CA GLN A 43 0.76 -9.67 12.55
C GLN A 43 1.65 -8.57 11.98
N SER A 44 2.94 -8.57 12.33
CA SER A 44 3.92 -7.63 11.78
C SER A 44 4.12 -7.83 10.29
N TRP A 45 4.15 -9.08 9.83
CA TRP A 45 4.29 -9.41 8.42
C TRP A 45 3.08 -8.92 7.62
N GLN A 46 1.86 -9.18 8.10
CA GLN A 46 0.64 -8.72 7.44
C GLN A 46 0.59 -7.20 7.33
N ARG A 47 0.90 -6.47 8.41
CA ARG A 47 0.99 -5.00 8.39
C ARG A 47 2.03 -4.50 7.37
N GLY A 48 3.15 -5.21 7.24
CA GLY A 48 4.18 -4.91 6.25
C GLY A 48 3.69 -5.07 4.81
N ILE A 49 2.91 -6.11 4.53
CA ILE A 49 2.25 -6.30 3.23
C ILE A 49 1.28 -5.15 2.95
N ASP A 50 0.37 -4.85 3.89
CA ASP A 50 -0.66 -3.82 3.71
C ASP A 50 -0.01 -2.44 3.44
N GLN A 51 1.04 -2.10 4.19
CA GLN A 51 1.81 -0.86 3.99
C GLN A 51 2.48 -0.81 2.61
N THR A 52 3.04 -1.93 2.17
CA THR A 52 3.70 -2.03 0.86
C THR A 52 2.69 -1.86 -0.28
N GLU A 53 1.52 -2.49 -0.16
CA GLU A 53 0.45 -2.39 -1.15
C GLU A 53 -0.09 -0.96 -1.27
N MET A 54 -0.31 -0.26 -0.14
CA MET A 54 -0.73 1.14 -0.14
C MET A 54 0.34 2.04 -0.78
N GLN A 55 1.62 1.80 -0.46
CA GLN A 55 2.72 2.57 -1.04
C GLN A 55 2.83 2.35 -2.55
N GLN A 56 2.72 1.10 -3.02
CA GLN A 56 2.76 0.78 -4.44
C GLN A 56 1.59 1.41 -5.19
N SER A 57 0.38 1.32 -4.64
CA SER A 57 -0.82 1.94 -5.21
C SER A 57 -0.67 3.46 -5.32
N ALA A 58 -0.18 4.11 -4.26
CA ALA A 58 0.12 5.54 -4.27
C ALA A 58 1.16 5.92 -5.34
N ARG A 59 2.22 5.12 -5.51
CA ARG A 59 3.26 5.34 -6.53
C ARG A 59 2.71 5.18 -7.95
N ILE A 60 1.95 4.11 -8.22
CA ILE A 60 1.34 3.88 -9.54
C ILE A 60 0.40 5.03 -9.91
N ALA A 61 -0.43 5.47 -8.95
CA ALA A 61 -1.30 6.63 -9.09
C ALA A 61 -0.50 7.89 -9.44
N MET A 62 0.50 8.22 -8.62
CA MET A 62 1.34 9.40 -8.76
C MET A 62 2.07 9.41 -10.11
N ASP A 63 2.79 8.32 -10.43
CA ASP A 63 3.59 8.25 -11.64
C ASP A 63 2.72 8.33 -12.91
N THR A 64 1.53 7.73 -12.88
CA THR A 64 0.59 7.80 -14.01
C THR A 64 0.08 9.22 -14.20
N MET A 65 -0.37 9.88 -13.13
CA MET A 65 -0.83 11.27 -13.21
C MET A 65 0.29 12.20 -13.67
N ILE A 66 1.52 12.05 -13.13
CA ILE A 66 2.66 12.85 -13.55
C ILE A 66 2.93 12.67 -15.04
N ARG A 67 3.00 11.42 -15.53
CA ARG A 67 3.28 11.14 -16.94
C ARG A 67 2.24 11.73 -17.89
N GLU A 68 0.95 11.63 -17.55
CA GLU A 68 -0.11 12.14 -18.43
C GLU A 68 -0.26 13.67 -18.31
N LEU A 69 -0.16 14.25 -17.11
CA LEU A 69 -0.24 15.70 -16.92
C LEU A 69 0.96 16.44 -17.53
N GLN A 70 2.14 15.81 -17.62
CA GLN A 70 3.27 16.41 -18.33
C GLN A 70 3.02 16.60 -19.84
N LYS A 71 2.12 15.81 -20.43
CA LYS A 71 1.75 15.92 -21.85
C LYS A 71 0.67 16.97 -22.10
N ALA A 72 0.06 17.50 -21.04
CA ALA A 72 -1.04 18.45 -21.14
C ALA A 72 -0.59 19.75 -21.83
N GLU A 73 -1.49 20.30 -22.63
CA GLU A 73 -1.39 21.64 -23.22
C GLU A 73 -2.16 22.64 -22.35
N GLU A 74 -3.37 22.26 -21.96
CA GLU A 74 -4.24 23.04 -21.09
C GLU A 74 -4.85 22.14 -20.02
N PHE A 75 -5.09 22.70 -18.83
CA PHE A 75 -5.73 22.00 -17.73
C PHE A 75 -6.67 22.92 -16.94
N SER A 76 -7.63 22.31 -16.24
CA SER A 76 -8.60 22.99 -15.39
C SER A 76 -8.98 22.13 -14.19
N LEU A 77 -9.06 22.76 -13.02
CA LEU A 77 -9.41 22.13 -11.76
C LEU A 77 -10.92 22.23 -11.51
N HIS A 78 -11.51 21.17 -10.96
CA HIS A 78 -12.94 21.03 -10.73
C HIS A 78 -13.22 20.36 -9.37
N LYS A 79 -14.47 20.46 -8.91
CA LYS A 79 -14.98 19.81 -7.68
C LYS A 79 -14.06 20.02 -6.48
N ASP A 80 -13.88 21.28 -6.10
CA ASP A 80 -13.03 21.66 -4.95
C ASP A 80 -11.64 21.01 -5.04
N ASN A 81 -11.02 21.12 -6.21
CA ASN A 81 -9.67 20.65 -6.47
C ASN A 81 -9.47 19.12 -6.41
N SER A 82 -10.53 18.32 -6.39
CA SER A 82 -10.43 16.84 -6.40
C SER A 82 -10.47 16.21 -7.79
N GLU A 83 -10.73 17.03 -8.82
CA GLU A 83 -10.83 16.61 -10.21
C GLU A 83 -9.97 17.54 -11.09
N ILE A 84 -9.16 16.96 -11.97
CA ILE A 84 -8.42 17.70 -12.99
C ILE A 84 -8.82 17.20 -14.37
N ARG A 85 -9.09 18.16 -15.27
CA ARG A 85 -9.37 17.91 -16.69
C ARG A 85 -8.28 18.57 -17.53
N PHE A 86 -7.86 17.91 -18.59
CA PHE A 86 -6.79 18.42 -19.45
C PHE A 86 -6.93 17.95 -20.89
N HIS A 87 -6.28 18.67 -21.80
CA HIS A 87 -6.17 18.34 -23.23
C HIS A 87 -4.72 18.09 -23.60
N VAL A 88 -4.50 17.26 -24.62
CA VAL A 88 -3.18 16.90 -25.16
C VAL A 88 -3.16 17.37 -26.61
N PRO A 89 -2.04 17.94 -27.10
CA PRO A 89 -1.98 18.44 -28.46
C PRO A 89 -2.31 17.36 -29.49
N GLY A 90 -3.16 17.71 -30.46
CA GLY A 90 -3.57 16.80 -31.52
C GLY A 90 -4.61 15.75 -31.12
N ASP A 91 -5.10 15.77 -29.88
CA ASP A 91 -6.22 14.94 -29.42
C ASP A 91 -7.42 15.83 -29.08
N SER A 92 -8.58 15.56 -29.68
CA SER A 92 -9.82 16.31 -29.44
C SER A 92 -10.57 15.86 -28.18
N ARG A 93 -10.06 14.82 -27.51
CA ARG A 93 -10.66 14.30 -26.27
C ARG A 93 -10.22 15.13 -25.07
N THR A 94 -11.13 15.25 -24.12
CA THR A 94 -10.80 15.70 -22.78
C THR A 94 -10.39 14.49 -21.95
N MET A 95 -9.25 14.58 -21.27
CA MET A 95 -8.83 13.62 -20.26
C MET A 95 -9.20 14.12 -18.88
N ARG A 96 -9.51 13.18 -17.98
CA ARG A 96 -9.92 13.49 -16.61
C ARG A 96 -9.30 12.51 -15.61
N PHE A 97 -8.77 13.05 -14.52
CA PHE A 97 -8.48 12.29 -13.31
C PHE A 97 -9.41 12.74 -12.19
N ARG A 98 -9.93 11.76 -11.45
CA ARG A 98 -10.76 11.97 -10.26
C ARG A 98 -10.78 10.70 -9.41
N LEU A 99 -11.35 10.81 -8.21
CA LEU A 99 -11.72 9.65 -7.42
C LEU A 99 -13.14 9.16 -7.75
N LEU A 100 -13.29 7.84 -7.72
CA LEU A 100 -14.58 7.15 -7.75
C LEU A 100 -14.48 5.94 -6.80
N ASN A 101 -15.25 5.93 -5.72
CA ASN A 101 -15.28 4.82 -4.76
C ASN A 101 -13.88 4.39 -4.24
N ASP A 102 -13.06 5.36 -3.82
CA ASP A 102 -11.66 5.15 -3.39
C ASP A 102 -10.71 4.63 -4.48
N GLU A 103 -11.11 4.71 -5.73
CA GLU A 103 -10.28 4.36 -6.88
C GLU A 103 -9.89 5.63 -7.63
N LEU A 104 -8.61 5.75 -7.96
CA LEU A 104 -8.18 6.72 -8.94
C LEU A 104 -8.60 6.21 -10.32
N VAL A 105 -9.44 7.00 -11.00
CA VAL A 105 -9.87 6.70 -12.36
C VAL A 105 -9.27 7.71 -13.34
N TRP A 106 -8.89 7.20 -14.50
CA TRP A 106 -8.52 7.96 -15.68
C TRP A 106 -9.58 7.75 -16.75
N GLU A 107 -10.12 8.84 -17.27
CA GLU A 107 -11.16 8.81 -18.29
C GLU A 107 -10.72 9.65 -19.48
N SER A 108 -11.08 9.23 -20.68
CA SER A 108 -10.97 10.03 -21.90
C SER A 108 -12.31 10.01 -22.62
N TYR A 109 -12.74 11.16 -23.11
CA TYR A 109 -14.01 11.31 -23.80
C TYR A 109 -13.94 12.39 -24.86
N PRO A 110 -14.65 12.24 -25.99
CA PRO A 110 -14.79 13.31 -26.95
C PRO A 110 -15.43 14.52 -26.25
N SER A 111 -14.90 15.72 -26.51
CA SER A 111 -15.50 16.95 -25.99
C SER A 111 -16.99 17.01 -26.32
N GLY A 112 -17.85 17.08 -25.28
CA GLY A 112 -19.31 17.11 -25.43
C GLY A 112 -20.06 15.76 -25.37
N SER A 113 -19.41 14.64 -25.08
CA SER A 113 -20.07 13.32 -24.96
C SER A 113 -20.64 13.02 -23.56
N ILE A 114 -21.71 12.20 -23.50
CA ILE A 114 -22.39 11.78 -22.24
C ILE A 114 -21.86 10.42 -21.72
N GLY A 115 -21.18 9.64 -22.56
CA GLY A 115 -20.60 8.35 -22.21
C GLY A 115 -19.08 8.43 -21.98
N TYR A 116 -18.60 7.75 -20.94
CA TYR A 116 -17.20 7.78 -20.51
C TYR A 116 -16.71 6.36 -20.21
N PHE A 117 -15.50 6.03 -20.67
CA PHE A 117 -14.81 4.82 -20.21
C PHE A 117 -13.99 5.16 -18.96
N HIS A 118 -14.21 4.39 -17.91
CA HIS A 118 -13.43 4.49 -16.67
C HIS A 118 -12.27 3.50 -16.74
N ASN A 119 -11.04 3.98 -16.79
CA ASN A 119 -9.88 3.14 -16.56
C ASN A 119 -9.42 3.29 -15.11
N LYS A 120 -9.35 2.17 -14.38
CA LYS A 120 -8.87 2.16 -12.99
C LYS A 120 -7.34 2.21 -13.00
N VAL A 121 -6.78 3.24 -12.37
CA VAL A 121 -5.33 3.45 -12.28
C VAL A 121 -4.76 2.84 -11.01
N ALA A 122 -5.43 3.09 -9.88
CA ALA A 122 -4.99 2.60 -8.58
C ALA A 122 -6.19 2.49 -7.63
N LEU A 123 -6.09 1.55 -6.69
CA LEU A 123 -7.08 1.31 -5.65
C LEU A 123 -6.62 1.95 -4.33
N GLY A 124 -7.57 2.13 -3.41
CA GLY A 124 -7.28 2.58 -2.05
C GLY A 124 -6.84 4.04 -1.95
N ILE A 125 -7.12 4.87 -2.95
CA ILE A 125 -6.82 6.31 -2.92
C ILE A 125 -7.98 7.03 -2.27
N LYS A 126 -7.77 7.53 -1.05
CA LYS A 126 -8.81 8.12 -0.19
C LYS A 126 -8.92 9.62 -0.36
N GLU A 127 -7.81 10.28 -0.65
CA GLU A 127 -7.78 11.72 -0.87
C GLU A 127 -7.00 12.02 -2.14
N LEU A 128 -7.49 13.00 -2.88
CA LEU A 128 -6.86 13.54 -4.08
C LEU A 128 -7.12 15.04 -4.11
N SER A 129 -6.06 15.82 -4.29
CA SER A 129 -6.13 17.27 -4.36
C SER A 129 -5.12 17.80 -5.36
N PHE A 130 -5.57 18.74 -6.18
CA PHE A 130 -4.79 19.47 -7.15
C PHE A 130 -4.80 20.95 -6.80
N THR A 131 -3.66 21.61 -6.81
CA THR A 131 -3.61 23.07 -6.73
C THR A 131 -2.74 23.58 -7.87
N ASN A 132 -2.99 24.81 -8.30
CA ASN A 132 -2.22 25.42 -9.36
C ASN A 132 -1.60 26.74 -8.92
N GLN A 133 -0.36 26.98 -9.34
CA GLN A 133 0.34 28.25 -9.22
C GLN A 133 0.87 28.62 -10.61
N GLY A 134 0.08 29.42 -11.34
CA GLY A 134 0.32 29.65 -12.77
C GLY A 134 0.22 28.33 -13.55
N ASN A 135 1.32 27.93 -14.20
CA ASN A 135 1.42 26.70 -14.98
C ASN A 135 2.03 25.50 -14.22
N LEU A 136 2.21 25.62 -12.89
CA LEU A 136 2.65 24.52 -12.05
C LEU A 136 1.44 23.86 -11.38
N ILE A 137 1.27 22.56 -11.58
CA ILE A 137 0.24 21.73 -10.95
C ILE A 137 0.88 21.03 -9.75
N ASN A 138 0.44 21.34 -8.55
CA ASN A 138 0.77 20.56 -7.37
C ASN A 138 -0.31 19.51 -7.15
N LEU A 139 0.09 18.25 -7.16
CA LEU A 139 -0.74 17.09 -6.95
C LEU A 139 -0.43 16.52 -5.57
N THR A 140 -1.46 16.24 -4.77
CA THR A 140 -1.35 15.51 -3.51
C THR A 140 -2.38 14.38 -3.50
N LEU A 141 -1.97 13.20 -3.06
CA LEU A 141 -2.86 12.07 -2.85
C LEU A 141 -2.52 11.35 -1.55
N THR A 142 -3.54 10.71 -0.97
CA THR A 142 -3.40 9.85 0.22
C THR A 142 -3.98 8.48 -0.12
N ALA A 143 -3.17 7.43 -0.01
CA ALA A 143 -3.61 6.04 -0.10
C ALA A 143 -3.78 5.44 1.31
N GLY A 144 -4.80 4.62 1.51
CA GLY A 144 -5.11 3.99 2.79
C GLY A 144 -5.76 4.93 3.81
N THR A 145 -6.12 4.39 4.97
CA THR A 145 -6.81 5.12 6.06
C THR A 145 -6.20 4.78 7.41
N GLY A 146 -6.18 5.74 8.33
CA GLY A 146 -5.77 5.51 9.72
C GLY A 146 -4.28 5.20 9.84
N GLU A 147 -3.94 4.11 10.55
CA GLU A 147 -2.55 3.73 10.87
C GLU A 147 -1.71 3.33 9.64
N VAL A 148 -2.36 2.84 8.58
CA VAL A 148 -1.70 2.42 7.33
C VAL A 148 -2.13 3.38 6.24
N SER A 149 -1.47 4.54 6.19
CA SER A 149 -1.69 5.53 5.13
C SER A 149 -0.38 6.03 4.55
N VAL A 150 -0.41 6.34 3.26
CA VAL A 150 0.73 6.87 2.50
C VAL A 150 0.26 8.12 1.78
N ARG A 151 0.83 9.26 2.15
CA ARG A 151 0.60 10.54 1.47
C ARG A 151 1.77 10.86 0.56
N LEU A 152 1.49 11.15 -0.70
CA LEU A 152 2.48 11.60 -1.68
C LEU A 152 2.06 12.94 -2.25
N SER A 153 3.06 13.79 -2.51
CA SER A 153 2.87 15.07 -3.19
C SER A 153 3.92 15.24 -4.28
N SER A 154 3.54 15.87 -5.39
CA SER A 154 4.42 16.15 -6.52
C SER A 154 4.02 17.46 -7.20
N SER A 155 4.99 18.11 -7.83
CA SER A 155 4.78 19.32 -8.63
C SER A 155 5.08 19.00 -10.09
N ILE A 156 4.13 19.26 -10.97
CA ILE A 156 4.19 18.96 -12.39
C ILE A 156 4.08 20.26 -13.18
N ARG A 157 5.00 20.44 -14.13
CA ARG A 157 4.90 21.49 -15.15
C ARG A 157 4.58 20.82 -16.49
N PRO A 158 3.44 21.12 -17.13
CA PRO A 158 3.12 20.59 -18.45
C PRO A 158 4.16 21.06 -19.48
N ARG A 159 4.53 20.19 -20.42
CA ARG A 159 5.60 20.45 -21.40
C ARG A 159 5.12 21.14 -22.67
N ASN A 160 3.83 21.06 -22.97
CA ASN A 160 3.25 21.49 -24.24
C ASN A 160 2.36 22.74 -24.11
N THR A 161 2.71 23.68 -23.23
CA THR A 161 1.91 24.91 -23.10
C THR A 161 2.33 25.95 -24.13
N TYR A 162 1.49 26.21 -25.14
CA TYR A 162 1.64 27.41 -25.95
C TYR A 162 1.40 28.65 -25.06
N SER A 163 2.38 29.54 -24.96
CA SER A 163 2.11 30.91 -24.51
C SER A 163 1.40 31.62 -25.65
N TYR A 164 0.08 31.83 -25.52
CA TYR A 164 -0.55 32.86 -26.34
C TYR A 164 -0.05 34.24 -25.84
N PRO A 165 0.41 35.12 -26.75
CA PRO A 165 0.84 36.48 -26.43
C PRO A 165 -0.32 37.39 -25.98
#